data_AF-A0AAQ3RL24-F1
#
_entry.id   AF-A0AAQ3RL24-F1
#
_cell.length_a   1.000
_cell.length_b   1.000
_cell.length_c   1.000
_cell.angle_alpha   90.00
_cell.angle_beta   90.00
_cell.angle_gamma   90.00
#
_symmetry.space_group_name_H-M   'P 1'
#
loop_
_entity.id
_entity.type
_entity.pdbx_description
1 polymer ?
#
loop_
_entity_poly.entity_id
_entity_poly.type
_entity_poly.pdbx_seq_one_letter_code
_entity_poly.pdbx_strand_id
1 'polypeptide(L)'
;MDAIAWRMACCDPLLWKTLDLSMLKSNFIKIPLEPYVYVDERSDRILTRLLKISLGLSRQSIMTLIFHFNLYVSDEQLTYTAERCPRLKRLVLPAWNRIKKTGMCKAIRCWKELESLTMPSIANPPYILEEISTHCKNFSELKIMGPCDVFFASSLAAFLPNLRVLSLRCSMLFTDVLVLILDSLQNLEVLNISHCVLMEALPAPQHKRIVKEIDVTIRQKASRLREFLTCMDDSCVMCQRTRTDEGLVRWYKYEEGLWKTDEVRSLTL
;
A
#
# COMPACT_ATOMS: atom_id res chain seq x y z
N MET A 1 20.34 -27.50 -25.88
CA MET A 1 19.06 -27.30 -25.18
C MET A 1 18.05 -26.85 -26.21
N ASP A 2 16.95 -27.58 -26.37
CA ASP A 2 15.86 -27.21 -27.28
C ASP A 2 14.85 -26.28 -26.58
N ALA A 3 13.91 -25.73 -27.34
CA ALA A 3 12.90 -24.79 -26.82
C ALA A 3 11.97 -25.42 -25.75
N ILE A 4 11.84 -26.75 -25.73
CA ILE A 4 11.01 -27.49 -24.77
C ILE A 4 11.69 -27.52 -23.41
N ALA A 5 12.99 -27.83 -23.37
CA ALA A 5 13.79 -27.80 -22.15
C ALA A 5 13.77 -26.41 -21.48
N TRP A 6 13.93 -25.34 -22.28
CA TRP A 6 13.84 -23.97 -21.77
C TRP A 6 12.46 -23.63 -21.22
N ARG A 7 11.39 -24.03 -21.91
CA ARG A 7 10.02 -23.80 -21.41
C ARG A 7 9.76 -24.52 -20.09
N MET A 8 10.25 -25.75 -19.94
CA MET A 8 10.13 -26.51 -18.70
C MET A 8 10.90 -25.86 -17.55
N ALA A 9 12.15 -25.43 -17.81
CA ALA A 9 12.95 -24.69 -16.83
C ALA A 9 12.27 -23.38 -16.41
N CYS A 10 11.73 -22.61 -17.37
CA CYS A 10 10.97 -21.39 -17.08
C CYS A 10 9.65 -21.64 -16.34
N CYS A 11 9.18 -22.88 -16.20
CA CYS A 11 7.99 -23.21 -15.42
C CYS A 11 8.30 -23.65 -13.99
N ASP A 12 9.58 -23.64 -13.57
CA ASP A 12 9.96 -24.02 -12.21
C ASP A 12 9.33 -23.06 -11.18
N PRO A 13 8.49 -23.55 -10.25
CA PRO A 13 7.84 -22.73 -9.23
C PRO A 13 8.80 -21.91 -8.35
N LEU A 14 10.06 -22.32 -8.23
CA LEU A 14 11.07 -21.59 -7.45
C LEU A 14 11.39 -20.22 -8.09
N LEU A 15 11.26 -20.10 -9.41
CA LEU A 15 11.53 -18.85 -10.14
C LEU A 15 10.40 -17.82 -9.98
N TRP A 16 9.22 -18.25 -9.56
CA TRP A 16 8.00 -17.44 -9.64
C TRP A 16 7.41 -17.06 -8.29
N LYS A 17 8.12 -17.29 -7.18
CA LYS A 17 7.64 -16.89 -5.84
C LYS A 17 7.31 -15.39 -5.77
N THR A 18 8.09 -14.57 -6.46
CA THR A 18 7.87 -13.13 -6.59
C THR A 18 7.72 -12.77 -8.06
N LEU A 19 6.61 -12.12 -8.41
CA LEU A 19 6.47 -11.41 -9.67
C LEU A 19 6.64 -9.91 -9.40
N ASP A 20 7.83 -9.41 -9.73
CA ASP A 20 8.19 -8.00 -9.55
C ASP A 20 8.00 -7.21 -10.85
N LEU A 21 6.98 -6.35 -10.89
CA LEU A 21 6.69 -5.40 -11.96
C LEU A 21 7.05 -3.96 -11.54
N SER A 22 7.88 -3.78 -10.52
CA SER A 22 8.29 -2.49 -9.99
C SER A 22 9.18 -1.66 -10.93
N MET A 23 9.58 -2.22 -12.08
CA MET A 23 10.30 -1.50 -13.14
C MET A 23 9.41 -1.20 -14.36
N LEU A 24 8.17 -1.70 -14.37
CA LEU A 24 7.23 -1.52 -15.47
C LEU A 24 6.31 -0.33 -15.19
N LYS A 25 6.25 0.65 -16.09
CA LYS A 25 5.36 1.81 -15.99
C LYS A 25 4.40 1.85 -17.16
N SER A 26 3.22 2.40 -16.93
CA SER A 26 2.35 2.82 -18.03
C SER A 26 2.87 4.11 -18.64
N ASN A 27 2.64 4.30 -19.93
CA ASN A 27 2.62 5.61 -20.55
C ASN A 27 1.23 6.22 -20.35
N PHE A 28 1.16 7.38 -19.70
CA PHE A 28 -0.11 8.00 -19.31
C PHE A 28 -0.03 9.53 -19.29
N ILE A 29 -1.20 10.16 -19.42
CA ILE A 29 -1.41 11.58 -19.15
C ILE A 29 -2.48 11.74 -18.06
N LYS A 30 -2.35 12.78 -17.23
CA LYS A 30 -3.39 13.13 -16.26
C LYS A 30 -4.50 13.92 -16.96
N ILE A 31 -5.75 13.62 -16.62
CA ILE A 31 -6.94 14.26 -17.19
C ILE A 31 -7.87 14.72 -16.06
N PRO A 32 -8.73 15.73 -16.27
CA PRO A 32 -9.60 16.27 -15.21
C PRO A 32 -10.82 15.40 -14.92
N LEU A 33 -11.18 14.48 -15.82
CA LEU A 33 -12.32 13.58 -15.68
C LEU A 33 -11.89 12.23 -15.11
N GLU A 34 -12.70 11.63 -14.25
CA GLU A 34 -12.51 10.25 -13.79
C GLU A 34 -12.29 9.32 -15.00
N PRO A 35 -11.27 8.44 -15.00
CA PRO A 35 -10.41 7.98 -13.89
C PRO A 35 -9.21 8.89 -13.54
N TYR A 36 -9.18 10.12 -14.04
CA TYR A 36 -8.13 11.13 -13.87
C TYR A 36 -6.81 10.83 -14.59
N VAL A 37 -6.77 9.72 -15.31
CA VAL A 37 -5.63 9.30 -16.13
C VAL A 37 -6.11 8.70 -17.44
N TYR A 38 -5.43 9.03 -18.52
CA TYR A 38 -5.54 8.32 -19.78
C TYR A 38 -4.25 7.53 -19.99
N VAL A 39 -4.39 6.21 -20.16
CA VAL A 39 -3.27 5.28 -20.39
C VAL A 39 -3.31 4.89 -21.86
N ASP A 40 -2.16 4.90 -22.52
CA ASP A 40 -2.13 4.50 -23.93
C ASP A 40 -2.42 3.00 -24.10
N GLU A 41 -3.05 2.65 -25.23
CA GLU A 41 -3.45 1.26 -25.52
C GLU A 41 -2.23 0.31 -25.56
N ARG A 42 -1.07 0.83 -25.97
CA ARG A 42 0.17 0.07 -26.05
C ARG A 42 0.62 -0.42 -24.67
N SER A 43 0.54 0.43 -23.65
CA SER A 43 0.87 0.08 -22.26
C SER A 43 -0.04 -1.02 -21.74
N ASP A 44 -1.35 -0.91 -22.00
CA ASP A 44 -2.32 -1.93 -21.62
C ASP A 44 -2.03 -3.28 -22.28
N ARG A 45 -1.75 -3.27 -23.59
CA ARG A 45 -1.40 -4.50 -24.32
C ARG A 45 -0.12 -5.14 -23.81
N ILE A 46 0.90 -4.33 -23.49
CA ILE A 46 2.16 -4.81 -22.92
C ILE A 46 1.92 -5.46 -21.56
N LEU A 47 1.23 -4.77 -20.65
CA LEU A 47 0.92 -5.27 -19.32
C LEU A 47 0.09 -6.56 -19.38
N THR A 48 -0.99 -6.59 -20.18
CA THR A 48 -1.81 -7.78 -20.37
C THR A 48 -1.00 -8.96 -20.90
N ARG A 49 -0.11 -8.73 -21.87
CA ARG A 49 0.75 -9.80 -22.42
C ARG A 49 1.73 -10.33 -21.38
N LEU A 50 2.38 -9.44 -20.63
CA LEU A 50 3.31 -9.82 -19.57
C LEU A 50 2.61 -10.62 -18.48
N LEU A 51 1.44 -10.16 -18.00
CA LEU A 51 0.64 -10.89 -17.02
C LEU A 51 0.25 -12.28 -17.56
N LYS A 52 -0.28 -12.38 -18.79
CA LYS A 52 -0.65 -13.69 -19.37
C LYS A 52 0.53 -14.67 -19.45
N ILE A 53 1.72 -14.19 -19.83
CA ILE A 53 2.92 -15.03 -19.92
C ILE A 53 3.40 -15.43 -18.51
N SER A 54 3.65 -14.46 -17.63
CA SER A 54 4.20 -14.70 -16.29
C SER A 54 3.27 -15.58 -15.45
N LEU A 55 1.97 -15.31 -15.47
CA LEU A 55 0.98 -16.08 -14.72
C LEU A 55 0.74 -17.47 -15.32
N GLY A 56 0.99 -17.65 -16.62
CA GLY A 56 0.95 -18.95 -17.28
C GLY A 56 2.16 -19.82 -16.91
N LEU A 57 3.35 -19.22 -16.88
CA LEU A 57 4.60 -19.90 -16.53
C LEU A 57 4.70 -20.21 -15.03
N SER A 58 4.16 -19.34 -14.17
CA SER A 58 4.26 -19.50 -12.72
C SER A 58 3.49 -20.67 -12.15
N ARG A 59 2.51 -21.23 -12.88
CA ARG A 59 1.65 -22.32 -12.40
C ARG A 59 1.07 -22.05 -11.01
N GLN A 60 0.61 -20.82 -10.78
CA GLN A 60 -0.01 -20.36 -9.52
C GLN A 60 0.92 -20.39 -8.29
N SER A 61 2.24 -20.38 -8.50
CA SER A 61 3.23 -20.38 -7.41
C SER A 61 3.61 -19.00 -6.87
N ILE A 62 3.08 -17.93 -7.47
CA ILE A 62 3.31 -16.54 -7.05
C ILE A 62 2.72 -16.31 -5.66
N MET A 63 3.58 -15.83 -4.77
CA MET A 63 3.27 -15.48 -3.39
C MET A 63 3.44 -13.98 -3.12
N THR A 64 4.29 -13.31 -3.88
CA THR A 64 4.51 -11.86 -3.79
C THR A 64 4.30 -11.23 -5.17
N LEU A 65 3.47 -10.19 -5.23
CA LEU A 65 3.19 -9.44 -6.45
C LEU A 65 3.42 -7.95 -6.19
N ILE A 66 4.29 -7.35 -6.99
CA ILE A 66 4.69 -5.95 -6.82
C ILE A 66 4.38 -5.20 -8.10
N PHE A 67 3.47 -4.23 -8.04
CA PHE A 67 3.25 -3.28 -9.11
C PHE A 67 4.02 -1.98 -8.83
N HIS A 68 4.59 -1.38 -9.87
CA HIS A 68 5.08 -0.01 -9.76
C HIS A 68 3.90 0.96 -9.54
N PHE A 69 4.08 2.01 -8.72
CA PHE A 69 2.99 2.93 -8.39
C PHE A 69 2.34 3.63 -9.62
N ASN A 70 3.13 3.93 -10.67
CA ASN A 70 2.66 4.44 -11.98
C ASN A 70 2.28 3.36 -13.01
N LEU A 71 2.01 2.12 -12.59
CA LEU A 71 1.52 1.06 -13.47
C LEU A 71 -0.01 0.97 -13.35
N TYR A 72 -0.73 1.63 -14.25
CA TYR A 72 -2.18 1.79 -14.16
C TYR A 72 -2.94 0.55 -14.64
N VAL A 73 -3.18 -0.36 -13.71
CA VAL A 73 -3.89 -1.64 -13.92
C VAL A 73 -5.40 -1.41 -14.10
N SER A 74 -6.00 -2.10 -15.06
CA SER A 74 -7.46 -2.13 -15.26
C SER A 74 -8.16 -3.20 -14.42
N ASP A 75 -9.49 -3.11 -14.27
CA ASP A 75 -10.31 -4.15 -13.62
C ASP A 75 -10.08 -5.55 -14.21
N GLU A 76 -10.02 -5.67 -15.54
CA GLU A 76 -9.80 -6.95 -16.22
C GLU A 76 -8.42 -7.53 -15.89
N GLN A 77 -7.38 -6.69 -15.93
CA GLN A 77 -6.02 -7.12 -15.62
C GLN A 77 -5.88 -7.54 -14.15
N LEU A 78 -6.49 -6.79 -13.22
CA LEU A 78 -6.46 -7.10 -11.80
C LEU A 78 -7.19 -8.42 -11.52
N THR A 79 -8.42 -8.56 -12.02
CA THR A 79 -9.24 -9.74 -11.76
C THR A 79 -8.64 -11.00 -12.40
N TYR A 80 -8.12 -10.91 -13.63
CA TYR A 80 -7.37 -12.00 -14.26
C TYR A 80 -6.15 -12.40 -13.41
N THR A 81 -5.42 -11.42 -12.89
CA THR A 81 -4.25 -11.68 -12.03
C THR A 81 -4.65 -12.36 -10.73
N ALA A 82 -5.74 -11.92 -10.12
CA ALA A 82 -6.24 -12.47 -8.88
C ALA A 82 -6.66 -13.93 -9.00
N GLU A 83 -7.40 -14.27 -10.06
CA GLU A 83 -7.83 -15.64 -10.36
C GLU A 83 -6.65 -16.60 -10.62
N ARG A 84 -5.49 -16.09 -11.02
CA ARG A 84 -4.28 -16.89 -11.32
C ARG A 84 -3.23 -16.89 -10.20
N CYS A 85 -3.42 -16.10 -9.16
CA CYS A 85 -2.53 -16.03 -7.99
C CYS A 85 -3.29 -16.32 -6.68
N PRO A 86 -3.98 -17.46 -6.52
CA PRO A 86 -4.78 -17.73 -5.33
C PRO A 86 -3.96 -17.84 -4.03
N ARG A 87 -2.65 -18.09 -4.14
CA ARG A 87 -1.69 -18.24 -3.03
C ARG A 87 -0.94 -16.95 -2.70
N LEU A 88 -1.43 -15.81 -3.18
CA LEU A 88 -0.78 -14.52 -2.96
C LEU A 88 -0.82 -14.17 -1.48
N LYS A 89 0.36 -13.90 -0.91
CA LYS A 89 0.57 -13.50 0.48
C LYS A 89 0.90 -12.03 0.63
N ARG A 90 1.68 -11.47 -0.29
CA ARG A 90 2.09 -10.06 -0.27
C ARG A 90 1.74 -9.38 -1.58
N LEU A 91 1.07 -8.24 -1.47
CA LEU A 91 0.66 -7.44 -2.61
C LEU A 91 1.10 -5.98 -2.42
N VAL A 92 1.76 -5.42 -3.44
CA VAL A 92 1.97 -3.98 -3.55
C VAL A 92 1.20 -3.47 -4.74
N LEU A 93 0.12 -2.74 -4.47
CA LEU A 93 -0.75 -2.23 -5.50
C LEU A 93 -0.23 -0.92 -6.12
N PRO A 94 -0.55 -0.68 -7.40
CA PRO A 94 -0.27 0.59 -8.04
C PRO A 94 -1.32 1.64 -7.65
N ALA A 95 -1.29 2.81 -8.29
CA ALA A 95 -2.40 3.75 -8.26
C ALA A 95 -3.71 3.11 -8.75
N TRP A 96 -4.82 3.35 -8.02
CA TRP A 96 -6.11 2.67 -8.23
C TRP A 96 -7.07 3.37 -9.18
N ASN A 97 -6.60 4.42 -9.87
CA ASN A 97 -7.41 5.26 -10.75
C ASN A 97 -8.34 4.48 -11.69
N ARG A 98 -7.88 3.34 -12.23
CA ARG A 98 -8.62 2.52 -13.22
C ARG A 98 -9.23 1.25 -12.64
N ILE A 99 -9.17 1.07 -11.32
CA ILE A 99 -9.72 -0.09 -10.62
C ILE A 99 -11.00 0.33 -9.92
N LYS A 100 -12.13 -0.22 -10.34
CA LYS A 100 -13.43 0.02 -9.72
C LYS A 100 -13.59 -0.83 -8.46
N LYS A 101 -14.50 -0.39 -7.59
CA LYS A 101 -14.90 -1.13 -6.38
C LYS A 101 -15.20 -2.60 -6.67
N THR A 102 -15.97 -2.90 -7.72
CA THR A 102 -16.35 -4.28 -8.07
C THR A 102 -15.16 -5.13 -8.51
N GLY A 103 -14.24 -4.58 -9.29
CA GLY A 103 -13.00 -5.24 -9.70
C GLY A 103 -12.10 -5.56 -8.51
N MET A 104 -11.93 -4.59 -7.60
CA MET A 104 -11.16 -4.77 -6.37
C MET A 104 -11.77 -5.82 -5.44
N CYS A 105 -13.08 -5.74 -5.15
CA CYS A 105 -13.77 -6.72 -4.32
C CYS A 105 -13.64 -8.14 -4.90
N LYS A 106 -13.82 -8.29 -6.22
CA LYS A 106 -13.65 -9.58 -6.89
C LYS A 106 -12.22 -10.11 -6.73
N ALA A 107 -11.21 -9.25 -6.84
CA ALA A 107 -9.81 -9.66 -6.68
C ALA A 107 -9.48 -10.11 -5.26
N ILE A 108 -9.90 -9.35 -4.23
CA ILE A 108 -9.65 -9.67 -2.82
C ILE A 108 -10.23 -11.05 -2.44
N ARG A 109 -11.42 -11.39 -2.95
CA ARG A 109 -12.05 -12.71 -2.73
C ARG A 109 -11.20 -13.89 -3.20
N CYS A 110 -10.29 -13.68 -4.15
CA CYS A 110 -9.39 -14.72 -4.65
C CYS A 110 -8.16 -14.91 -3.74
N TRP A 111 -7.73 -13.91 -2.98
CA TRP A 111 -6.47 -13.91 -2.21
C TRP A 111 -6.68 -14.30 -0.74
N LYS A 112 -7.15 -15.53 -0.52
CA LYS A 112 -7.46 -16.03 0.83
C LYS A 112 -6.25 -16.12 1.75
N GLU A 113 -5.06 -16.28 1.16
CA GLU A 113 -3.77 -16.36 1.87
C GLU A 113 -3.09 -14.98 2.05
N LEU A 114 -3.76 -13.87 1.69
CA LEU A 114 -3.16 -12.54 1.79
C LEU A 114 -2.83 -12.19 3.25
N GLU A 115 -1.57 -11.84 3.48
CA GLU A 115 -0.98 -11.51 4.78
C GLU A 115 -0.59 -10.01 4.84
N SER A 116 -0.14 -9.45 3.72
CA SER A 116 0.47 -8.12 3.65
C SER A 116 0.01 -7.32 2.42
N LEU A 117 -0.37 -6.06 2.62
CA LEU A 117 -0.78 -5.15 1.57
C LEU A 117 -0.10 -3.78 1.69
N THR A 118 0.48 -3.32 0.59
CA THR A 118 0.87 -1.91 0.40
C THR A 118 -0.06 -1.27 -0.61
N MET A 119 -0.72 -0.18 -0.24
CA MET A 119 -1.73 0.48 -1.06
C MET A 119 -1.70 2.01 -0.96
N PRO A 120 -2.11 2.74 -2.03
CA PRO A 120 -2.49 4.15 -1.90
C PRO A 120 -3.61 4.37 -0.88
N SER A 121 -3.68 5.57 -0.30
CA SER A 121 -4.85 5.98 0.48
C SER A 121 -6.11 6.08 -0.40
N ILE A 122 -7.28 5.84 0.20
CA ILE A 122 -8.59 5.96 -0.47
C ILE A 122 -9.58 6.80 0.30
N ALA A 123 -10.44 7.48 -0.46
CA ALA A 123 -11.53 8.28 0.07
C ALA A 123 -12.60 7.44 0.80
N ASN A 124 -12.79 6.17 0.43
CA ASN A 124 -13.82 5.31 1.03
C ASN A 124 -13.24 3.95 1.52
N PRO A 125 -12.48 3.93 2.63
CA PRO A 125 -11.83 2.73 3.15
C PRO A 125 -12.73 1.52 3.44
N PRO A 126 -13.95 1.66 4.01
CA PRO A 126 -14.74 0.53 4.49
C PRO A 126 -14.86 -0.64 3.51
N TYR A 127 -15.17 -0.38 2.24
CA TYR A 127 -15.45 -1.47 1.30
C TYR A 127 -14.26 -2.39 1.02
N ILE A 128 -13.02 -1.88 1.09
CA ILE A 128 -11.82 -2.72 0.92
C ILE A 128 -11.52 -3.43 2.22
N LEU A 129 -11.53 -2.72 3.35
CA LEU A 129 -11.14 -3.27 4.64
C LEU A 129 -12.12 -4.36 5.10
N GLU A 130 -13.42 -4.18 4.86
CA GLU A 130 -14.46 -5.19 5.10
C GLU A 130 -14.28 -6.43 4.21
N GLU A 131 -13.95 -6.23 2.94
CA GLU A 131 -13.71 -7.35 2.02
C GLU A 131 -12.47 -8.14 2.43
N ILE A 132 -11.39 -7.46 2.84
CA ILE A 132 -10.17 -8.09 3.37
C ILE A 132 -10.48 -8.85 4.65
N SER A 133 -11.18 -8.25 5.61
CA SER A 133 -11.50 -8.92 6.89
C SER A 133 -12.38 -10.16 6.70
N THR A 134 -13.25 -10.12 5.70
CA THR A 134 -14.13 -11.23 5.35
C THR A 134 -13.35 -12.37 4.70
N HIS A 135 -12.45 -12.08 3.75
CA HIS A 135 -11.87 -13.08 2.85
C HIS A 135 -10.40 -13.46 3.12
N CYS A 136 -9.61 -12.61 3.76
CA CYS A 136 -8.17 -12.78 3.98
C CYS A 136 -7.88 -13.05 5.47
N LYS A 137 -8.04 -14.29 5.91
CA LYS A 137 -7.96 -14.64 7.35
C LYS A 137 -6.59 -14.49 7.98
N ASN A 138 -5.54 -14.46 7.16
CA ASN A 138 -4.16 -14.30 7.62
C ASN A 138 -3.66 -12.85 7.54
N PHE A 139 -4.54 -11.89 7.19
CA PHE A 139 -4.15 -10.51 6.98
C PHE A 139 -3.66 -9.85 8.27
N SER A 140 -2.42 -9.34 8.27
CA SER A 140 -1.80 -8.78 9.46
C SER A 140 -0.94 -7.54 9.23
N GLU A 141 -0.58 -7.22 7.99
CA GLU A 141 0.31 -6.10 7.68
C GLU A 141 -0.28 -5.16 6.63
N LEU A 142 -0.27 -3.86 6.93
CA LEU A 142 -0.79 -2.83 6.05
C LEU A 142 0.16 -1.64 5.98
N LYS A 143 0.49 -1.23 4.76
CA LYS A 143 1.14 0.06 4.47
C LYS A 143 0.22 0.93 3.64
N ILE A 144 -0.01 2.16 4.13
CA ILE A 144 -0.80 3.16 3.41
C ILE A 144 0.13 4.25 2.88
N MET A 145 -0.02 4.56 1.60
CA MET A 145 0.69 5.64 0.92
C MET A 145 -0.27 6.81 0.70
N GLY A 146 -0.37 7.70 1.69
CA GLY A 146 -1.18 8.90 1.63
C GLY A 146 -1.82 9.26 2.96
N PRO A 147 -2.59 10.35 3.03
CA PRO A 147 -3.16 10.83 4.28
C PRO A 147 -3.98 9.77 5.01
N CYS A 148 -3.90 9.80 6.35
CA CYS A 148 -4.69 8.98 7.24
C CYS A 148 -5.55 9.90 8.10
N ASP A 149 -6.86 9.90 7.85
CA ASP A 149 -7.83 10.69 8.60
C ASP A 149 -8.58 9.83 9.64
N VAL A 150 -9.48 10.47 10.38
CA VAL A 150 -10.31 9.81 11.39
C VAL A 150 -11.22 8.74 10.78
N PHE A 151 -11.68 8.94 9.53
CA PHE A 151 -12.57 7.99 8.86
C PHE A 151 -11.81 6.71 8.50
N PHE A 152 -10.58 6.84 8.00
CA PHE A 152 -9.68 5.73 7.73
C PHE A 152 -9.32 4.98 9.02
N ALA A 153 -8.90 5.69 10.06
CA ALA A 153 -8.54 5.07 11.34
C ALA A 153 -9.73 4.35 11.99
N SER A 154 -10.92 4.93 11.96
CA SER A 154 -12.15 4.28 12.44
C SER A 154 -12.48 3.02 11.64
N SER A 155 -12.26 3.05 10.33
CA SER A 155 -12.48 1.89 9.46
C SER A 155 -11.48 0.77 9.73
N LEU A 156 -10.21 1.08 10.02
CA LEU A 156 -9.23 0.09 10.47
C LEU A 156 -9.70 -0.58 11.77
N ALA A 157 -10.14 0.21 12.74
CA ALA A 157 -10.63 -0.30 14.02
C ALA A 157 -11.84 -1.24 13.85
N ALA A 158 -12.78 -0.88 12.98
CA ALA A 158 -13.99 -1.67 12.73
C ALA A 158 -13.69 -2.99 12.00
N PHE A 159 -12.86 -2.97 10.96
CA PHE A 159 -12.73 -4.11 10.06
C PHE A 159 -11.44 -4.92 10.26
N LEU A 160 -10.35 -4.30 10.74
CA LEU A 160 -9.05 -4.94 10.91
C LEU A 160 -8.51 -4.83 12.36
N PRO A 161 -9.29 -5.21 13.40
CA PRO A 161 -8.87 -5.06 14.80
C PRO A 161 -7.64 -5.91 15.17
N ASN A 162 -7.35 -6.95 14.39
CA ASN A 162 -6.23 -7.88 14.59
C ASN A 162 -4.96 -7.50 13.79
N LEU A 163 -4.92 -6.32 13.18
CA LEU A 163 -3.76 -5.85 12.44
C LEU A 163 -2.53 -5.78 13.37
N ARG A 164 -1.42 -6.39 12.96
CA ARG A 164 -0.17 -6.47 13.75
C ARG A 164 0.85 -5.43 13.32
N VAL A 165 0.87 -5.06 12.05
CA VAL A 165 1.83 -4.09 11.50
C VAL A 165 1.12 -3.04 10.68
N LEU A 166 1.32 -1.77 11.04
CA LEU A 166 0.80 -0.62 10.32
C LEU A 166 1.94 0.35 9.99
N SER A 167 2.13 0.64 8.71
CA SER A 167 3.01 1.72 8.25
C SER A 167 2.19 2.85 7.63
N LEU A 168 2.33 4.03 8.22
CA LEU A 168 1.80 5.30 7.73
C LEU A 168 2.93 6.20 7.21
N ARG A 169 4.11 5.64 6.96
CA ARG A 169 5.32 6.37 6.55
C ARG A 169 5.02 7.48 5.52
N CYS A 170 5.59 8.67 5.75
CA CYS A 170 5.42 9.84 4.88
C CYS A 170 3.97 10.29 4.65
N SER A 171 3.07 10.01 5.59
CA SER A 171 1.67 10.45 5.52
C SER A 171 1.41 11.67 6.39
N MET A 172 0.35 12.41 6.08
CA MET A 172 -0.21 13.41 6.98
C MET A 172 -1.35 12.81 7.80
N LEU A 173 -1.34 13.10 9.10
CA LEU A 173 -2.38 12.70 10.04
C LEU A 173 -2.41 13.64 11.24
N PHE A 174 -3.53 13.66 11.95
CA PHE A 174 -3.65 14.40 13.19
C PHE A 174 -3.27 13.56 14.41
N THR A 175 -2.91 14.23 15.51
CA THR A 175 -2.57 13.59 16.78
C THR A 175 -3.72 12.78 17.37
N ASP A 176 -4.95 13.27 17.26
CA ASP A 176 -6.17 12.55 17.68
C ASP A 176 -6.39 11.26 16.87
N VAL A 177 -6.11 11.28 15.57
CA VAL A 177 -6.14 10.09 14.71
C VAL A 177 -5.10 9.06 15.15
N LEU A 178 -3.88 9.51 15.50
CA LEU A 178 -2.84 8.62 16.01
C LEU A 178 -3.23 8.00 17.36
N VAL A 179 -3.82 8.80 18.26
CA VAL A 179 -4.36 8.30 19.53
C VAL A 179 -5.47 7.28 19.30
N LEU A 180 -6.40 7.55 18.36
CA LEU A 180 -7.47 6.61 18.00
C LEU A 180 -6.92 5.27 17.52
N ILE A 181 -5.89 5.27 16.66
CA ILE A 181 -5.22 4.05 16.18
C ILE A 181 -4.63 3.27 17.36
N LEU A 182 -3.88 3.95 18.24
CA LEU A 182 -3.25 3.33 19.40
C LEU A 182 -4.26 2.77 20.40
N ASP A 183 -5.41 3.42 20.57
CA ASP A 183 -6.47 3.02 21.48
C ASP A 183 -7.39 1.93 20.89
N SER A 184 -7.49 1.82 19.57
CA SER A 184 -8.43 0.88 18.94
C SER A 184 -7.76 -0.41 18.47
N LEU A 185 -6.54 -0.35 17.94
CA LEU A 185 -5.83 -1.52 17.40
C LEU A 185 -5.00 -2.23 18.46
N GLN A 186 -5.67 -2.88 19.41
CA GLN A 186 -5.02 -3.48 20.59
C GLN A 186 -4.00 -4.58 20.28
N ASN A 187 -4.13 -5.25 19.13
CA ASN A 187 -3.20 -6.28 18.66
C ASN A 187 -2.04 -5.75 17.81
N LEU A 188 -1.95 -4.42 17.62
CA LEU A 188 -0.85 -3.81 16.88
C LEU A 188 0.46 -4.01 17.63
N GLU A 189 1.49 -4.48 16.92
CA GLU A 189 2.83 -4.73 17.44
C GLU A 189 3.85 -3.76 16.88
N VAL A 190 3.68 -3.35 15.62
CA VAL A 190 4.58 -2.42 14.94
C VAL A 190 3.78 -1.28 14.35
N LEU A 191 4.11 -0.05 14.75
CA LEU A 191 3.57 1.16 14.15
C LEU A 191 4.73 2.00 13.60
N ASN A 192 4.70 2.27 12.30
CA ASN A 192 5.64 3.17 11.65
C ASN A 192 4.95 4.48 11.26
N ILE A 193 5.39 5.58 11.89
CA ILE A 193 5.01 6.95 11.56
C ILE A 193 6.24 7.78 11.15
N SER A 194 7.29 7.12 10.67
CA SER A 194 8.50 7.79 10.22
C SER A 194 8.19 8.75 9.08
N HIS A 195 8.76 9.95 9.19
CA HIS A 195 8.62 11.03 8.22
C HIS A 195 7.18 11.53 8.02
N CYS A 196 6.26 11.24 8.94
CA CYS A 196 4.90 11.78 8.88
C CYS A 196 4.85 13.28 9.18
N VAL A 197 3.81 13.95 8.67
CA VAL A 197 3.42 15.29 9.11
C VAL A 197 2.30 15.12 10.14
N LEU A 198 2.66 15.18 11.42
CA LEU A 198 1.67 15.20 12.50
C LEU A 198 1.11 16.61 12.68
N MET A 199 -0.22 16.71 12.71
CA MET A 199 -0.92 17.95 12.93
C MET A 199 -1.76 17.92 14.20
N GLU A 200 -1.92 19.08 14.81
CA GLU A 200 -2.84 19.30 15.90
C GLU A 200 -3.89 20.32 15.46
N ALA A 201 -5.16 20.02 15.71
CA ALA A 201 -6.25 20.96 15.48
C ALA A 201 -6.25 22.02 16.59
N LEU A 202 -6.33 23.29 16.21
CA LEU A 202 -6.32 24.40 17.16
C LEU A 202 -7.61 25.24 17.02
N PRO A 203 -8.07 25.89 18.10
CA PRO A 203 -9.15 26.87 18.00
C PRO A 203 -8.78 28.03 17.08
N ALA A 204 -9.78 28.64 16.46
CA ALA A 204 -9.58 29.82 15.61
C ALA A 204 -8.78 30.93 16.34
N PRO A 205 -7.90 31.68 15.63
CA PRO A 205 -7.73 31.74 14.17
C PRO A 205 -6.70 30.75 13.59
N GLN A 206 -5.90 30.10 14.45
CA GLN A 206 -4.91 29.12 14.02
C GLN A 206 -5.64 27.78 13.85
N HIS A 207 -5.96 27.40 12.61
CA HIS A 207 -6.81 26.23 12.39
C HIS A 207 -6.06 24.91 12.67
N LYS A 208 -4.72 24.88 12.45
CA LYS A 208 -3.87 23.69 12.59
C LYS A 208 -2.41 24.09 12.89
N ARG A 209 -1.67 23.21 13.57
CA ARG A 209 -0.22 23.36 13.83
C ARG A 209 0.52 22.05 13.54
N ILE A 210 1.71 22.14 12.95
CA ILE A 210 2.61 20.97 12.79
C ILE A 210 3.26 20.66 14.14
N VAL A 211 3.15 19.40 14.56
CA VAL A 211 3.76 18.87 15.76
C VAL A 211 5.23 18.54 15.47
N LYS A 212 6.14 19.05 16.30
CA LYS A 212 7.59 18.82 16.16
C LYS A 212 8.06 17.57 16.89
N GLU A 213 7.38 17.20 17.96
CA GLU A 213 7.77 16.08 18.82
C GLU A 213 6.55 15.31 19.29
N ILE A 214 6.71 14.01 19.47
CA ILE A 214 5.66 13.14 19.99
C ILE A 214 5.50 13.38 21.49
N ASP A 215 4.28 13.76 21.88
CA ASP A 215 3.93 14.01 23.27
C ASP A 215 4.02 12.76 24.16
N VAL A 216 4.07 13.00 25.48
CA VAL A 216 4.23 11.95 26.49
C VAL A 216 3.05 10.96 26.48
N THR A 217 1.83 11.42 26.19
CA THR A 217 0.62 10.58 26.17
C THR A 217 0.68 9.59 25.02
N ILE A 218 1.06 10.02 23.82
CA ILE A 218 1.25 9.14 22.65
C ILE A 218 2.36 8.13 22.93
N ARG A 219 3.49 8.55 23.51
CA ARG A 219 4.59 7.64 23.87
C ARG A 219 4.14 6.58 24.87
N GLN A 220 3.36 6.97 25.88
CA GLN A 220 2.79 6.04 26.86
C GLN A 220 1.84 5.03 26.19
N LYS A 221 0.93 5.49 25.32
CA LYS A 221 0.02 4.60 24.57
C LYS A 221 0.79 3.65 23.63
N ALA A 222 1.84 4.13 22.99
CA ALA A 222 2.70 3.35 22.10
C ALA A 222 3.65 2.39 22.84
N SER A 223 3.82 2.51 24.16
CA SER A 223 4.76 1.67 24.94
C SER A 223 4.41 0.17 24.93
N ARG A 224 3.16 -0.17 24.60
CA ARG A 224 2.72 -1.57 24.41
C ARG A 224 3.19 -2.20 23.09
N LEU A 225 3.59 -1.37 22.11
CA LEU A 225 4.03 -1.84 20.82
C LEU A 225 5.43 -2.47 20.96
N ARG A 226 5.68 -3.56 20.23
CA ARG A 226 7.04 -4.11 20.11
C ARG A 226 7.97 -3.09 19.47
N GLU A 227 7.51 -2.40 18.44
CA GLU A 227 8.28 -1.39 17.72
C GLU A 227 7.42 -0.17 17.39
N PHE A 228 7.88 1.00 17.81
CA PHE A 228 7.30 2.29 17.43
C PHE A 228 8.34 3.11 16.68
N LEU A 229 8.24 3.09 15.35
CA LEU A 229 9.23 3.68 14.43
C LEU A 229 8.83 5.11 14.09
N THR A 230 9.74 6.05 14.34
CA THR A 230 9.46 7.48 14.24
C THR A 230 10.67 8.22 13.67
N CYS A 231 10.39 9.26 12.89
CA CYS A 231 11.39 10.22 12.45
C CYS A 231 10.66 11.54 12.18
N MET A 232 10.97 12.57 12.96
CA MET A 232 10.36 13.92 12.86
C MET A 232 11.44 15.01 12.82
N ASP A 233 12.65 14.66 12.40
CA ASP A 233 13.83 15.50 12.46
C ASP A 233 13.84 16.58 11.35
N ASP A 234 14.15 17.81 11.72
CA ASP A 234 14.23 18.95 10.80
C ASP A 234 15.39 18.84 9.81
N SER A 235 16.44 18.10 10.13
CA SER A 235 17.59 17.80 9.26
C SER A 235 17.35 16.59 8.33
N CYS A 236 16.31 15.79 8.59
CA CYS A 236 15.99 14.64 7.75
C CYS A 236 15.39 15.09 6.42
N VAL A 237 16.08 14.78 5.32
CA VAL A 237 15.64 15.10 3.95
C VAL A 237 14.22 14.57 3.67
N MET A 238 13.88 13.38 4.16
CA MET A 238 12.54 12.81 3.96
C MET A 238 11.47 13.57 4.74
N CYS A 239 11.72 13.95 6.00
CA CYS A 239 10.81 14.78 6.79
C CYS A 239 10.59 16.16 6.13
N GLN A 240 11.65 16.78 5.62
CA GLN A 240 11.56 18.05 4.89
C GLN A 240 10.68 17.91 3.65
N ARG A 241 10.95 16.90 2.81
CA ARG A 241 10.17 16.61 1.60
C ARG A 241 8.70 16.38 1.92
N THR A 242 8.38 15.54 2.90
CA THR A 242 6.99 15.25 3.27
C THR A 242 6.27 16.51 3.78
N ARG A 243 6.93 17.38 4.54
CA ARG A 243 6.33 18.67 4.96
C ARG A 243 6.08 19.60 3.77
N THR A 244 7.03 19.72 2.85
CA THR A 244 6.87 20.52 1.62
C THR A 244 5.72 20.01 0.74
N ASP A 245 5.51 18.71 0.71
CA ASP A 245 4.40 18.11 -0.04
C ASP A 245 3.10 18.00 0.77
N GLU A 246 3.05 18.53 2.00
CA GLU A 246 1.88 18.50 2.88
C GLU A 246 1.38 17.07 3.20
N GLY A 247 2.32 16.11 3.25
CA GLY A 247 2.02 14.68 3.41
C GLY A 247 1.32 14.04 2.21
N LEU A 248 1.22 14.75 1.08
CA LEU A 248 0.90 14.13 -0.19
C LEU A 248 2.13 13.38 -0.70
N VAL A 249 1.93 12.12 -1.01
CA VAL A 249 3.03 11.25 -1.42
C VAL A 249 3.43 11.58 -2.88
N ARG A 250 4.50 12.36 -3.07
CA ARG A 250 5.00 12.76 -4.40
C ARG A 250 6.37 12.17 -4.73
N TRP A 251 6.55 10.87 -4.52
CA TRP A 251 7.80 10.14 -4.79
C TRP A 251 8.41 10.44 -6.16
N TYR A 252 7.57 10.61 -7.18
CA TYR A 252 7.98 10.92 -8.55
C TYR A 252 8.76 12.23 -8.71
N LYS A 253 8.69 13.16 -7.73
CA LYS A 253 9.43 14.43 -7.76
C LYS A 253 10.88 14.31 -7.28
N TYR A 254 11.19 13.24 -6.54
CA TYR A 254 12.47 13.11 -5.85
C TYR A 254 13.22 11.91 -6.42
N GLU A 255 13.22 10.79 -5.69
CA GLU A 255 13.89 9.55 -6.07
C GLU A 255 12.84 8.47 -6.27
N GLU A 256 12.87 7.86 -7.45
CA GLU A 256 11.88 6.87 -7.86
C GLU A 256 11.85 5.63 -6.96
N GLY A 257 12.95 5.29 -6.28
CA GLY A 257 13.03 4.13 -5.39
C GLY A 257 12.37 4.32 -4.02
N LEU A 258 12.02 5.54 -3.61
CA LEU A 258 11.61 5.81 -2.21
C LEU A 258 10.35 5.07 -1.78
N TRP A 259 9.43 4.80 -2.71
CA TRP A 259 8.20 4.04 -2.41
C TRP A 259 8.49 2.57 -2.06
N LYS A 260 9.65 2.04 -2.49
CA LYS A 260 10.13 0.69 -2.15
C LYS A 260 10.68 0.58 -0.73
N THR A 261 11.01 1.72 -0.12
CA THR A 261 11.60 1.76 1.23
C THR A 261 10.55 1.87 2.33
N ASP A 262 10.81 1.19 3.44
CA ASP A 262 10.09 1.30 4.71
C ASP A 262 10.99 0.95 5.88
N GLU A 263 10.82 1.63 7.00
CA GLU A 263 11.55 1.31 8.23
C GLU A 263 11.09 -0.04 8.81
N VAL A 264 9.88 -0.51 8.46
CA VAL A 264 9.41 -1.87 8.74
C VAL A 264 10.00 -2.85 7.71
N ARG A 265 10.85 -3.78 8.16
CA ARG A 265 11.54 -4.75 7.30
C ARG A 265 10.60 -5.59 6.42
N SER A 266 9.44 -6.01 6.93
CA SER A 266 8.48 -6.81 6.17
C SER A 266 7.78 -6.02 5.05
N LEU A 267 7.79 -4.68 5.12
CA LEU A 267 7.14 -3.78 4.16
C LEU A 267 8.11 -3.13 3.17
N THR A 268 9.42 -3.24 3.38
CA THR A 268 10.46 -2.90 2.38
C THR A 268 10.46 -3.90 1.22
N LEU A 269 10.73 -3.42 0.00
CA LEU A 269 10.83 -4.21 -1.25
C LEU A 269 12.28 -4.44 -1.68
#